data_AF-A0A396C9S1-F1
#
_entry.id   AF-A0A396C9S1-F1
#
_cell.length_a   1.000
_cell.length_b   1.000
_cell.length_c   1.000
_cell.angle_alpha   90.00
_cell.angle_beta   90.00
_cell.angle_gamma   90.00
#
_symmetry.space_group_name_H-M   'P 1'
#
loop_
_entity.id
_entity.type
_entity.pdbx_description
1 polymer ?
#
loop_
_entity_poly.entity_id
_entity_poly.type
_entity_poly.pdbx_seq_one_letter_code
_entity_poly.pdbx_strand_id
1 'polypeptide(L)'
;MIELTPQQFISQWVTPRKDPILINRLQKNMTDFVTSAGQYSKSCFQASFFNQGFYRTGQSWKPRQSKWGKRHIHPLLMETGNLFGTILGETGVPFRSGNAKRHNGTKIKSNRVAYTIYTKEGDKNTRKSNFSRGYAAIHNTDPKLHNFKVNKWSNRKPVQRQFIGFNYNVDGYIYRNFVPMLFEGFPK
;
A
#
# COMPACT_ATOMS: atom_id res chain seq x y z
N MET A 1 3.08 -27.33 32.17
CA MET A 1 2.36 -26.03 32.26
C MET A 1 3.10 -25.19 33.28
N ILE A 2 3.44 -23.94 32.94
CA ILE A 2 4.01 -23.00 33.91
C ILE A 2 2.84 -22.23 34.50
N GLU A 3 2.59 -22.40 35.80
CA GLU A 3 1.57 -21.60 36.50
C GLU A 3 2.20 -20.28 36.96
N LEU A 4 1.66 -19.18 36.45
CA LEU A 4 2.06 -17.83 36.82
C LEU A 4 1.05 -17.24 37.80
N THR A 5 1.53 -16.59 38.86
CA THR A 5 0.66 -15.78 39.70
C THR A 5 0.22 -14.51 38.97
N PRO A 6 -0.93 -13.89 39.33
CA PRO A 6 -1.36 -12.63 38.72
C PRO A 6 -0.30 -11.52 38.81
N GLN A 7 0.48 -11.48 39.90
CA GLN A 7 1.57 -10.51 40.07
C GLN A 7 2.76 -10.81 39.15
N GLN A 8 3.14 -12.08 38.99
CA GLN A 8 4.18 -12.47 38.04
C GLN A 8 3.75 -12.17 36.60
N PHE A 9 2.49 -12.40 36.25
CA PHE A 9 1.93 -12.01 34.96
C PHE A 9 2.00 -10.49 34.76
N ILE A 10 1.50 -9.69 35.70
CA ILE A 10 1.54 -8.22 35.61
C ILE A 10 2.97 -7.68 35.52
N SER A 11 3.93 -8.31 36.22
CA SER A 11 5.34 -7.92 36.22
C SER A 11 5.98 -7.97 34.84
N GLN A 12 5.47 -8.83 33.94
CA GLN A 12 5.95 -8.93 32.56
C GLN A 12 5.55 -7.73 31.69
N TRP A 13 4.58 -6.92 32.15
CA TRP A 13 4.00 -5.81 31.37
C TRP A 13 4.43 -4.42 31.85
N VAL A 14 5.27 -4.35 32.89
CA VAL A 14 5.73 -3.10 33.51
C VAL A 14 7.25 -3.01 33.54
N THR A 15 7.81 -1.81 33.33
CA THR A 15 9.25 -1.56 33.45
C THR A 15 9.69 -1.71 34.92
N PRO A 16 11.00 -1.78 35.22
CA PRO A 16 11.49 -1.73 36.61
C PRO A 16 10.98 -0.51 37.42
N ARG A 17 10.54 0.55 36.72
CA ARG A 17 9.93 1.77 37.31
C ARG A 17 8.40 1.71 37.43
N LYS A 18 7.78 0.56 37.14
CA LYS A 18 6.33 0.34 37.09
C LYS A 18 5.57 1.09 35.99
N ASP A 19 6.28 1.61 34.99
CA ASP A 19 5.64 2.22 33.82
C ASP A 19 5.12 1.13 32.87
N PRO A 20 3.96 1.31 32.21
CA PRO A 20 3.48 0.35 31.21
C PRO A 20 4.45 0.23 30.03
N ILE A 21 4.98 -0.97 29.76
CA ILE A 21 5.86 -1.24 28.59
C ILE A 21 5.08 -1.12 27.26
N LEU A 22 3.78 -1.42 27.34
CA LEU A 22 2.91 -1.78 26.22
C LEU A 22 2.68 -0.68 25.18
N ILE A 23 2.42 0.55 25.61
CA ILE A 23 1.95 1.60 24.70
C ILE A 23 3.08 2.03 23.77
N ASN A 24 4.31 2.14 24.28
CA ASN A 24 5.45 2.56 23.47
C ASN A 24 5.99 1.43 22.59
N ARG A 25 6.12 0.20 23.12
CA ARG A 25 6.66 -0.93 22.33
C ARG A 25 5.70 -1.38 21.22
N LEU A 26 4.39 -1.50 21.49
CA LEU A 26 3.43 -1.84 20.43
C LEU A 26 3.42 -0.76 19.34
N GLN A 27 3.41 0.51 19.74
CA GLN A 27 3.39 1.63 18.79
C GLN A 27 4.65 1.68 17.93
N LYS A 28 5.83 1.44 18.54
CA LYS A 28 7.09 1.29 17.80
C LYS A 28 7.01 0.13 16.81
N ASN A 29 6.63 -1.07 17.29
CA ASN A 29 6.54 -2.26 16.45
C ASN A 29 5.55 -2.08 15.29
N MET A 30 4.40 -1.42 15.53
CA MET A 30 3.46 -1.04 14.47
C MET A 30 4.10 -0.09 13.45
N THR A 31 4.91 0.85 13.91
CA THR A 31 5.62 1.81 13.02
C THR A 31 6.65 1.10 12.16
N ASP A 32 7.45 0.23 12.77
CA ASP A 32 8.47 -0.58 12.09
C ASP A 32 7.80 -1.52 11.08
N PHE A 33 6.75 -2.25 11.49
CA PHE A 33 5.95 -3.11 10.62
C PHE A 33 5.42 -2.35 9.40
N VAL A 34 4.75 -1.21 9.61
CA VAL A 34 4.17 -0.41 8.52
C VAL A 34 5.26 0.07 7.56
N THR A 35 6.42 0.46 8.10
CA THR A 35 7.56 0.92 7.30
C THR A 35 8.14 -0.21 6.45
N SER A 36 8.45 -1.37 7.05
CA SER A 36 9.01 -2.52 6.35
C SER A 36 8.03 -3.10 5.31
N ALA A 37 6.76 -3.25 5.67
CA ALA A 37 5.72 -3.71 4.75
C ALA A 37 5.53 -2.73 3.58
N GLY A 38 5.56 -1.43 3.86
CA GLY A 38 5.46 -0.37 2.86
C GLY A 38 6.64 -0.33 1.89
N GLN A 39 7.88 -0.40 2.41
CA GLN A 39 9.09 -0.45 1.60
C GLN A 39 9.13 -1.70 0.70
N TYR A 40 8.75 -2.86 1.24
CA TYR A 40 8.66 -4.10 0.46
C TYR A 40 7.58 -4.02 -0.62
N SER A 41 6.41 -3.47 -0.30
CA SER A 41 5.34 -3.27 -1.29
C SER A 41 5.80 -2.35 -2.42
N LYS A 42 6.48 -1.25 -2.07
CA LYS A 42 7.07 -0.31 -3.03
C LYS A 42 8.05 -1.01 -3.96
N SER A 43 8.98 -1.81 -3.43
CA SER A 43 9.97 -2.52 -4.25
C SER A 43 9.31 -3.56 -5.16
N CYS A 44 8.25 -4.24 -4.71
CA CYS A 44 7.47 -5.15 -5.55
C CYS A 44 6.76 -4.43 -6.71
N PHE A 45 6.19 -3.25 -6.45
CA PHE A 45 5.55 -2.44 -7.50
C PHE A 45 6.58 -1.91 -8.51
N GLN A 46 7.75 -1.47 -8.02
CA GLN A 46 8.89 -1.14 -8.88
C GLN A 46 9.35 -2.34 -9.73
N ALA A 47 9.44 -3.53 -9.14
CA ALA A 47 9.78 -4.77 -9.85
C ALA A 47 8.72 -5.20 -10.88
N SER A 48 7.47 -4.76 -10.73
CA SER A 48 6.39 -5.08 -11.69
C SER A 48 6.68 -4.52 -13.08
N PHE A 49 7.38 -3.38 -13.17
CA PHE A 49 7.79 -2.81 -14.45
C PHE A 49 8.83 -3.68 -15.16
N PHE A 50 9.86 -4.14 -14.44
CA PHE A 50 10.87 -5.05 -14.98
C PHE A 50 10.27 -6.41 -15.38
N ASN A 51 9.35 -6.93 -14.58
CA ASN A 51 8.64 -8.18 -14.90
C ASN A 51 7.59 -8.02 -16.01
N GLN A 52 7.41 -6.81 -16.54
CA GLN A 52 6.40 -6.45 -17.53
C GLN A 52 4.99 -6.92 -17.16
N GLY A 53 4.68 -6.94 -15.87
CA GLY A 53 3.50 -7.59 -15.32
C GLY A 53 3.40 -7.37 -13.82
N PHE A 54 2.19 -7.45 -13.27
CA PHE A 54 2.00 -7.21 -11.85
C PHE A 54 2.73 -8.27 -11.02
N TYR A 55 3.47 -7.82 -9.99
CA TYR A 55 4.44 -8.63 -9.25
C TYR A 55 3.97 -10.06 -8.95
N ARG A 56 4.75 -11.05 -9.41
CA ARG A 56 4.54 -12.49 -9.19
C ARG A 56 3.14 -13.03 -9.55
N THR A 57 2.35 -12.32 -10.35
CA THR A 57 1.05 -12.84 -10.82
C THR A 57 1.19 -13.85 -11.96
N GLY A 58 2.39 -13.96 -12.56
CA GLY A 58 2.64 -14.80 -13.73
C GLY A 58 2.02 -14.27 -15.03
N GLN A 59 1.34 -13.12 -14.98
CA GLN A 59 0.70 -12.51 -16.14
C GLN A 59 1.43 -11.23 -16.56
N SER A 60 2.04 -11.28 -17.74
CA SER A 60 2.56 -10.08 -18.39
C SER A 60 1.41 -9.17 -18.85
N TRP A 61 1.63 -7.86 -18.84
CA TRP A 61 0.66 -6.88 -19.26
C TRP A 61 0.36 -7.02 -20.75
N LYS A 62 -0.88 -7.40 -21.07
CA LYS A 62 -1.38 -7.60 -22.43
C LYS A 62 -1.05 -6.41 -23.34
N PRO A 63 -0.53 -6.61 -24.57
CA PRO A 63 -0.16 -5.54 -25.50
C PRO A 63 -1.34 -4.61 -25.83
N ARG A 64 -1.04 -3.38 -26.28
CA ARG A 64 -2.08 -2.40 -26.62
C ARG A 64 -2.85 -2.89 -27.85
N GLN A 65 -4.17 -2.95 -27.76
CA GLN A 65 -5.03 -3.48 -28.82
C GLN A 65 -5.63 -2.41 -29.74
N SER A 66 -5.59 -1.13 -29.36
CA SER A 66 -6.18 -0.05 -30.17
C SER A 66 -5.39 0.21 -31.45
N LYS A 67 -6.06 0.68 -32.51
CA LYS A 67 -5.43 1.09 -33.79
C LYS A 67 -4.24 2.05 -33.56
N TRP A 68 -4.43 3.03 -32.68
CA TRP A 68 -3.37 3.96 -32.25
C TRP A 68 -2.25 3.29 -31.45
N GLY A 69 -2.58 2.37 -30.55
CA GLY A 69 -1.58 1.64 -29.75
C GLY A 69 -0.77 0.61 -30.54
N LYS A 70 -1.28 0.16 -31.70
CA LYS A 70 -0.53 -0.64 -32.67
C LYS A 70 0.35 0.23 -33.57
N ARG A 71 -0.11 1.44 -33.92
CA ARG A 71 0.62 2.41 -34.75
C ARG A 71 1.79 3.06 -34.01
N HIS A 72 1.61 3.34 -32.72
CA HIS A 72 2.67 3.86 -31.85
C HIS A 72 3.17 2.73 -30.97
N ILE A 73 4.29 2.13 -31.37
CA ILE A 73 5.01 1.14 -30.56
C ILE A 73 5.66 1.91 -29.40
N HIS A 74 4.91 2.11 -28.35
CA HIS A 74 5.51 2.41 -27.05
C HIS A 74 6.08 1.08 -26.54
N PRO A 75 7.36 1.01 -26.14
CA PRO A 75 7.86 -0.18 -25.48
C PRO A 75 6.88 -0.58 -24.37
N LEU A 76 6.56 -1.88 -24.26
CA LEU A 76 5.95 -2.43 -23.04
C LEU A 76 6.72 -1.83 -21.88
N LEU A 77 6.01 -1.35 -20.86
CA LEU A 77 6.47 -0.38 -19.87
C LEU A 77 7.73 -0.89 -19.12
N MET A 78 8.85 -0.89 -19.82
CA MET A 78 10.23 -1.04 -19.41
C MET A 78 10.58 0.38 -19.03
N GLU A 79 10.23 0.69 -17.80
CA GLU A 79 10.30 2.04 -17.26
C GLU A 79 11.78 2.30 -16.94
N THR A 80 12.52 2.74 -17.96
CA THR A 80 13.88 3.29 -17.81
C THR A 80 13.84 4.81 -17.57
N GLY A 81 12.69 5.35 -17.14
CA GLY A 81 12.37 6.78 -17.17
C GLY A 81 11.80 7.32 -15.85
N ASN A 82 10.98 8.36 -15.96
CA ASN A 82 10.57 9.18 -14.82
C ASN A 82 9.63 8.48 -13.83
N LEU A 83 8.79 7.50 -14.22
CA LEU A 83 7.80 6.90 -13.30
C LEU A 83 8.45 5.98 -12.26
N PHE A 84 9.43 5.16 -12.64
CA PHE A 84 10.18 4.28 -11.76
C PHE A 84 10.91 5.07 -10.68
N GLY A 85 11.56 6.17 -11.10
CA GLY A 85 12.24 7.11 -10.20
C GLY A 85 11.30 8.02 -9.41
N THR A 86 10.04 8.23 -9.85
CA THR A 86 9.05 9.07 -9.16
C THR A 86 8.06 8.27 -8.31
N ILE A 87 8.20 6.95 -8.21
CA ILE A 87 7.53 6.19 -7.14
C ILE A 87 8.20 6.53 -5.82
N LEU A 88 7.52 7.39 -5.09
CA LEU A 88 7.90 7.79 -3.76
C LEU A 88 7.16 6.93 -2.75
N GLY A 89 7.79 6.76 -1.59
CA GLY A 89 7.23 6.05 -0.47
C GLY A 89 7.66 6.77 0.79
N GLU A 90 6.69 7.19 1.59
CA GLU A 90 6.95 7.86 2.84
C GLU A 90 6.00 7.33 3.91
N THR A 91 6.49 7.28 5.14
CA THR A 91 5.63 7.14 6.31
C THR A 91 4.75 8.38 6.38
N GLY A 92 3.48 8.21 6.03
CA GLY A 92 2.53 9.29 5.89
C GLY A 92 2.05 9.84 7.23
N VAL A 93 1.42 11.01 7.16
CA VAL A 93 0.62 11.60 8.23
C VAL A 93 -0.47 10.61 8.64
N PRO A 94 -0.75 10.40 9.94
CA PRO A 94 -1.75 9.44 10.35
C PRO A 94 -3.09 9.72 9.66
N PHE A 95 -3.59 8.72 8.94
CA PHE A 95 -4.88 8.83 8.27
C PHE A 95 -5.94 9.10 9.35
N ARG A 96 -6.46 10.34 9.37
CA ARG A 96 -7.54 10.72 10.27
C ARG A 96 -8.80 9.99 9.80
N SER A 97 -9.08 8.84 10.39
CA SER A 97 -10.37 8.19 10.21
C SER A 97 -11.45 9.11 10.79
N GLY A 98 -12.12 9.88 9.93
CA GLY A 98 -13.14 10.85 10.36
C GLY A 98 -14.37 10.21 11.02
N ASN A 99 -14.55 8.89 10.84
CA ASN A 99 -15.79 8.18 11.11
C ASN A 99 -15.67 7.04 12.13
N ALA A 100 -14.47 6.72 12.63
CA ALA A 100 -14.32 5.68 13.66
C ALA A 100 -14.78 6.21 15.03
N LYS A 101 -15.74 5.52 15.67
CA LYS A 101 -16.27 5.86 17.00
C LYS A 101 -16.02 4.73 17.98
N ARG A 102 -15.75 5.07 19.24
CA ARG A 102 -15.72 4.12 20.37
C ARG A 102 -17.15 3.66 20.69
N HIS A 103 -17.29 2.62 21.52
CA HIS A 103 -18.59 2.14 22.00
C HIS A 103 -19.42 3.25 22.69
N ASN A 104 -18.76 4.25 23.29
CA ASN A 104 -19.39 5.41 23.92
C ASN A 104 -19.63 6.60 22.97
N GLY A 105 -19.57 6.38 21.65
CA GLY A 105 -19.85 7.40 20.63
C GLY A 105 -18.76 8.45 20.40
N THR A 106 -17.72 8.50 21.24
CA THR A 106 -16.60 9.44 21.06
C THR A 106 -15.75 9.09 19.84
N LYS A 107 -15.26 10.12 19.12
CA LYS A 107 -14.38 9.92 17.96
C LYS A 107 -13.08 9.25 18.38
N ILE A 108 -12.72 8.16 17.71
CA ILE A 108 -11.40 7.55 17.86
C ILE A 108 -10.42 8.46 17.14
N LYS A 109 -9.59 9.19 17.89
CA LYS A 109 -8.39 9.83 17.35
C LYS A 109 -7.42 8.71 16.93
N SER A 110 -7.59 8.26 15.70
CA SER A 110 -6.80 7.19 15.12
C SER A 110 -5.47 7.78 14.63
N ASN A 111 -4.44 7.75 15.48
CA ASN A 111 -3.05 7.92 15.05
C ASN A 111 -2.58 6.63 14.36
N ARG A 112 -3.21 6.29 13.23
CA ARG A 112 -2.80 5.13 12.42
C ARG A 112 -1.47 5.45 11.76
N VAL A 113 -0.48 4.60 11.94
CA VAL A 113 0.73 4.68 11.12
C VAL A 113 0.38 4.18 9.72
N ALA A 114 0.73 4.94 8.70
CA ALA A 114 0.49 4.59 7.31
C ALA A 114 1.78 4.76 6.50
N TYR A 115 2.01 3.88 5.54
CA TYR A 115 3.04 4.07 4.52
C TYR A 115 2.34 4.31 3.20
N THR A 116 2.57 5.49 2.61
CA THR A 116 1.91 5.90 1.38
C THR A 116 2.87 5.75 0.22
N ILE A 117 2.47 4.96 -0.78
CA ILE A 117 3.19 4.83 -2.04
C ILE A 117 2.41 5.62 -3.09
N TYR A 118 3.10 6.53 -3.76
CA TYR A 118 2.48 7.40 -4.76
C TYR A 118 3.48 7.81 -5.84
N THR A 119 2.97 8.33 -6.94
CA THR A 119 3.75 8.90 -8.04
C THR A 119 3.50 10.40 -8.10
N LYS A 120 4.55 11.21 -8.20
CA LYS A 120 4.41 12.64 -8.51
C LYS A 120 4.40 12.83 -10.04
N GLU A 121 3.30 13.33 -10.57
CA GLU A 121 3.30 13.87 -11.93
C GLU A 121 3.91 15.28 -11.84
N GLY A 122 4.93 15.57 -12.66
CA GLY A 122 5.82 16.74 -12.46
C GLY A 122 5.08 18.07 -12.29
N ASP A 123 5.63 18.96 -11.45
CA ASP A 123 5.13 20.26 -10.95
C ASP A 123 4.76 21.34 -12.01
N LYS A 124 4.40 20.96 -13.24
CA LYS A 124 4.01 21.92 -14.27
C LYS A 124 2.51 22.15 -14.23
N ASN A 125 2.10 23.20 -13.51
CA ASN A 125 0.92 24.06 -13.74
C ASN A 125 -0.17 23.52 -14.69
N THR A 126 -0.71 22.34 -14.41
CA THR A 126 -1.81 21.76 -15.18
C THR A 126 -3.08 22.01 -14.39
N ARG A 127 -3.97 22.82 -14.95
CA ARG A 127 -5.29 23.12 -14.39
C ARG A 127 -5.92 21.81 -13.93
N LYS A 128 -6.26 21.72 -12.63
CA LYS A 128 -7.00 20.60 -12.02
C LYS A 128 -8.36 20.43 -12.71
N SER A 129 -8.36 19.80 -13.87
CA SER A 129 -9.56 19.31 -14.53
C SER A 129 -10.03 18.07 -13.77
N ASN A 130 -11.35 17.91 -13.61
CA ASN A 130 -11.97 16.72 -13.01
C ASN A 130 -11.58 15.38 -13.69
N PHE A 131 -10.84 15.44 -14.80
CA PHE A 131 -10.27 14.32 -15.53
C PHE A 131 -8.80 14.02 -15.24
N SER A 132 -8.13 14.74 -14.32
CA SER A 132 -6.71 14.52 -13.96
C SER A 132 -6.46 13.24 -13.14
N ARG A 133 -7.32 12.23 -13.29
CA ARG A 133 -7.00 10.87 -12.86
C ARG A 133 -5.93 10.37 -13.83
N GLY A 134 -4.67 10.64 -13.48
CA GLY A 134 -3.51 10.24 -14.27
C GLY A 134 -3.56 8.75 -14.63
N TYR A 135 -2.79 8.36 -15.65
CA TYR A 135 -2.73 7.01 -16.19
C TYR A 135 -2.68 5.92 -15.10
N ALA A 136 -1.91 6.17 -14.02
CA ALA A 136 -1.83 5.33 -12.84
C ALA A 136 -3.20 5.03 -12.19
N ALA A 137 -4.06 6.03 -11.99
CA ALA A 137 -5.34 5.87 -11.30
C ALA A 137 -6.31 4.96 -12.06
N ILE A 138 -6.35 5.08 -13.40
CA ILE A 138 -7.23 4.26 -14.26
C ILE A 138 -6.78 2.79 -14.27
N HIS A 139 -5.47 2.56 -14.31
CA HIS A 139 -4.90 1.23 -14.44
C HIS A 139 -4.76 0.47 -13.11
N ASN A 140 -4.87 1.15 -11.96
CA ASN A 140 -4.78 0.54 -10.63
C ASN A 140 -6.13 0.43 -9.89
N THR A 141 -7.24 0.81 -10.52
CA THR A 141 -8.58 0.63 -9.95
C THR A 141 -9.01 -0.85 -10.02
N ASP A 142 -9.57 -1.40 -8.95
CA ASP A 142 -10.14 -2.76 -8.93
C ASP A 142 -11.12 -2.97 -10.12
N PRO A 143 -10.97 -4.03 -10.92
CA PRO A 143 -11.88 -4.36 -12.01
C PRO A 143 -13.36 -4.39 -11.62
N LYS A 144 -13.71 -4.73 -10.38
CA LYS A 144 -15.11 -4.77 -9.91
C LYS A 144 -15.68 -3.38 -9.63
N LEU A 145 -14.84 -2.38 -9.37
CA LEU A 145 -15.24 -1.04 -8.95
C LEU A 145 -15.16 0.00 -10.08
N HIS A 146 -14.68 -0.37 -11.27
CA HIS A 146 -14.40 0.60 -12.33
C HIS A 146 -15.62 0.91 -13.22
N ASN A 147 -16.00 2.20 -13.26
CA ASN A 147 -17.06 2.71 -14.14
C ASN A 147 -16.54 3.37 -15.43
N PHE A 148 -15.21 3.38 -15.64
CA PHE A 148 -14.60 4.06 -16.79
C PHE A 148 -14.78 3.28 -18.11
N LYS A 149 -14.95 4.02 -19.20
CA LYS A 149 -15.06 3.54 -20.58
C LYS A 149 -13.90 4.11 -21.39
N VAL A 150 -13.53 3.43 -22.49
CA VAL A 150 -12.39 3.83 -23.34
C VAL A 150 -12.59 5.21 -24.00
N ASN A 151 -13.83 5.60 -24.23
CA ASN A 151 -14.25 6.94 -24.64
C ASN A 151 -15.74 7.14 -24.29
N LYS A 152 -16.27 8.34 -24.51
CA LYS A 152 -17.68 8.67 -24.21
C LYS A 152 -18.71 8.00 -25.13
N TRP A 153 -18.28 7.45 -26.27
CA TRP A 153 -19.14 6.85 -27.30
C TRP A 153 -19.10 5.32 -27.32
N SER A 154 -18.39 4.69 -26.39
CA SER A 154 -18.18 3.25 -26.36
C SER A 154 -18.40 2.70 -24.97
N ASN A 155 -19.12 1.59 -24.85
CA ASN A 155 -19.26 0.87 -23.58
C ASN A 155 -18.04 -0.02 -23.25
N ARG A 156 -17.04 -0.08 -24.15
CA ARG A 156 -15.87 -0.94 -23.98
C ARG A 156 -15.01 -0.46 -22.81
N LYS A 157 -14.63 -1.40 -21.96
CA LYS A 157 -13.73 -1.15 -20.83
C LYS A 157 -12.26 -1.04 -21.29
N PRO A 158 -11.44 -0.17 -20.66
CA PRO A 158 -10.02 -0.10 -20.96
C PRO A 158 -9.31 -1.38 -20.49
N VAL A 159 -8.26 -1.79 -21.22
CA VAL A 159 -7.40 -2.88 -20.77
C VAL A 159 -6.58 -2.39 -19.59
N GLN A 160 -6.78 -2.98 -18.42
CA GLN A 160 -6.04 -2.64 -17.23
C GLN A 160 -4.64 -3.24 -17.24
N ARG A 161 -3.70 -2.50 -16.66
CA ARG A 161 -2.28 -2.85 -16.55
C ARG A 161 -1.83 -2.41 -15.17
N GLN A 162 -2.40 -3.07 -14.17
CA GLN A 162 -2.15 -2.74 -12.79
C GLN A 162 -0.67 -2.99 -12.46
N PHE A 163 -0.05 -2.00 -11.83
CA PHE A 163 1.33 -2.06 -11.37
C PHE A 163 1.44 -1.82 -9.86
N ILE A 164 0.39 -1.27 -9.25
CA ILE A 164 0.24 -1.10 -7.80
C ILE A 164 -1.20 -1.43 -7.37
N GLY A 165 -1.34 -2.06 -6.22
CA GLY A 165 -2.63 -2.40 -5.61
C GLY A 165 -2.59 -3.72 -4.86
N PHE A 166 -3.75 -4.34 -4.65
CA PHE A 166 -3.89 -5.58 -3.89
C PHE A 166 -3.19 -6.75 -4.59
N ASN A 167 -2.31 -7.46 -3.89
CA ASN A 167 -1.54 -8.56 -4.46
C ASN A 167 -1.33 -9.64 -3.41
N TYR A 168 -1.95 -10.80 -3.61
CA TYR A 168 -1.89 -11.92 -2.67
C TYR A 168 -0.46 -12.44 -2.40
N ASN A 169 0.46 -12.31 -3.35
CA ASN A 169 1.86 -12.70 -3.14
C ASN A 169 2.59 -11.71 -2.23
N VAL A 170 2.32 -10.42 -2.41
CA VAL A 170 2.86 -9.36 -1.55
C VAL A 170 2.28 -9.51 -0.15
N ASP A 171 0.96 -9.65 -0.05
CA ASP A 171 0.24 -9.84 1.21
C ASP A 171 0.73 -11.09 1.96
N GLY A 172 0.89 -12.21 1.25
CA GLY A 172 1.39 -13.46 1.82
C GLY A 172 2.85 -13.38 2.28
N TYR A 173 3.69 -12.54 1.64
CA TYR A 173 5.05 -12.29 2.11
C TYR A 173 5.04 -11.40 3.36
N ILE A 174 4.26 -10.32 3.36
CA ILE A 174 4.11 -9.41 4.51
C ILE A 174 3.59 -10.19 5.73
N TYR A 175 2.58 -11.03 5.53
CA TYR A 175 2.02 -11.86 6.59
C TYR A 175 3.06 -12.76 7.23
N ARG A 176 3.87 -13.47 6.43
CA ARG A 176 4.87 -14.42 6.94
C ARG A 176 6.08 -13.74 7.57
N ASN A 177 6.54 -12.61 7.03
CA ASN A 177 7.84 -12.04 7.38
C ASN A 177 7.75 -10.80 8.29
N PHE A 178 6.66 -10.05 8.24
CA PHE A 178 6.55 -8.76 8.94
C PHE A 178 5.52 -8.77 10.06
N VAL A 179 4.43 -9.54 9.97
CA VAL A 179 3.46 -9.64 11.09
C VAL A 179 4.12 -10.08 12.41
N PRO A 180 5.10 -11.01 12.43
CA PRO A 180 5.81 -11.34 13.67
C PRO A 180 6.47 -10.13 14.35
N MET A 181 6.88 -9.10 13.61
CA MET A 181 7.49 -7.88 14.16
C MET A 181 6.55 -7.13 15.11
N LEU A 182 5.23 -7.24 14.91
CA LEU A 182 4.25 -6.59 15.79
C LEU A 182 4.38 -7.04 17.25
N PHE A 183 4.74 -8.31 17.45
CA PHE A 183 4.81 -8.95 18.75
C PHE A 183 6.25 -9.10 19.28
N GLU A 184 7.23 -8.49 18.60
CA GLU A 184 8.62 -8.57 19.04
C GLU A 184 8.82 -7.85 20.38
N GLY A 185 9.48 -8.54 21.32
CA GLY A 185 9.72 -8.02 22.67
C GLY A 185 8.47 -8.03 23.58
N PHE A 186 7.40 -8.71 23.17
CA PHE A 186 6.29 -9.09 24.05
C PHE A 186 6.59 -10.42 24.75
N PRO A 187 6.04 -10.65 25.96
CA PRO A 187 6.09 -11.95 26.62
C PRO A 187 5.48 -13.04 25.72
N LYS A 188 6.06 -14.25 25.75
CA LYS A 188 5.60 -15.43 24.99
C LYS A 188 4.79 -16.36 25.87
#